data_AF-A0AAI9W203-F1
#
_entry.id   AF-A0AAI9W203-F1
#
_cell.length_a   1.000
_cell.length_b   1.000
_cell.length_c   1.000
_cell.angle_alpha   90.00
_cell.angle_beta   90.00
_cell.angle_gamma   90.00
#
_symmetry.space_group_name_H-M   'P 1'
#
loop_
_entity.id
_entity.type
_entity.pdbx_description
1 polymer ?
#
loop_
_entity_poly.entity_id
_entity_poly.type
_entity_poly.pdbx_seq_one_letter_code
_entity_poly.pdbx_strand_id
1 'polypeptide(L)'
;PEPEPEPGLSDCTVDELKSIANERGLTGYSRLKKAELIQLIESEPEEVEAEIPPPPADLPPPLIPPSPPPSPEPEPEPDLTIPPPPVIPSIPSISDPVEPPNYWPWSQQDEWTDRKVAMQVKSAMEAARTKDIAQATVLIDEVGPHLGNRSKLIYPIAALLQRIGRGKAVDKLLEDASLILPEDPNVATAKSKLRP
;
A
#
# COMPACT_ATOMS: atom_id res chain seq x y z
N PRO A 1 -18.45 -23.13 -43.42
CA PRO A 1 -18.42 -21.70 -43.05
C PRO A 1 -16.98 -21.36 -42.70
N GLU A 2 -16.27 -20.74 -43.63
CA GLU A 2 -14.92 -20.20 -43.40
C GLU A 2 -15.01 -19.11 -42.32
N PRO A 3 -14.09 -19.05 -41.35
CA PRO A 3 -14.02 -17.92 -40.43
C PRO A 3 -13.66 -16.67 -41.23
N GLU A 4 -14.51 -15.66 -41.13
CA GLU A 4 -14.29 -14.34 -41.73
C GLU A 4 -12.94 -13.78 -41.26
N PRO A 5 -12.15 -13.14 -42.14
CA PRO A 5 -10.92 -12.49 -41.71
C PRO A 5 -11.30 -11.34 -40.77
N GLU A 6 -10.98 -11.48 -39.49
CA GLU A 6 -11.16 -10.40 -38.53
C GLU A 6 -10.45 -9.15 -39.07
N PRO A 7 -11.09 -7.96 -39.05
CA PRO A 7 -10.44 -6.74 -39.51
C PRO A 7 -9.18 -6.55 -38.68
N GLY A 8 -8.02 -6.72 -39.33
CA GLY A 8 -6.74 -6.65 -38.65
C GLY A 8 -6.61 -5.30 -37.95
N LEU A 9 -6.18 -5.31 -36.68
CA LEU A 9 -5.93 -4.12 -35.86
C LEU A 9 -5.00 -3.09 -36.57
N SER A 10 -4.28 -3.54 -37.59
CA SER A 10 -3.48 -2.75 -38.54
C SER A 10 -4.25 -1.68 -39.33
N ASP A 11 -5.54 -1.86 -39.62
CA ASP A 11 -6.35 -0.88 -40.38
C ASP A 11 -7.00 0.18 -39.48
N CYS A 12 -7.03 -0.05 -38.17
CA CYS A 12 -7.58 0.90 -37.20
C CYS A 12 -6.73 2.19 -37.08
N THR A 13 -7.40 3.30 -36.79
CA THR A 13 -6.70 4.57 -36.51
C THR A 13 -6.05 4.53 -35.12
N VAL A 14 -5.11 5.43 -34.86
CA VAL A 14 -4.42 5.50 -33.55
C VAL A 14 -5.41 5.76 -32.41
N ASP A 15 -6.44 6.56 -32.65
CA ASP A 15 -7.48 6.85 -31.66
C ASP A 15 -8.37 5.63 -31.37
N GLU A 16 -8.69 4.85 -32.41
CA GLU A 16 -9.43 3.60 -32.27
C GLU A 16 -8.63 2.56 -31.47
N LEU A 17 -7.34 2.40 -31.77
CA LEU A 17 -6.44 1.53 -31.02
C LEU A 17 -6.31 1.98 -29.57
N LYS A 18 -6.24 3.29 -29.30
CA LYS A 18 -6.21 3.83 -27.94
C LYS A 18 -7.49 3.55 -27.17
N SER A 19 -8.64 3.63 -27.86
CA SER A 19 -9.93 3.29 -27.26
C SER A 19 -10.00 1.81 -26.91
N ILE A 20 -9.57 0.95 -27.83
CA ILE A 20 -9.50 -0.50 -27.63
C ILE A 20 -8.54 -0.85 -26.48
N ALA A 21 -7.37 -0.21 -26.41
CA ALA A 21 -6.43 -0.41 -25.31
C ALA A 21 -7.01 0.05 -23.97
N ASN A 22 -7.72 1.18 -23.93
CA ASN A 22 -8.41 1.66 -22.74
C ASN A 22 -9.50 0.68 -22.27
N GLU A 23 -10.27 0.14 -23.22
CA GLU A 23 -11.36 -0.80 -22.93
C GLU A 23 -10.82 -2.12 -22.38
N ARG A 24 -9.67 -2.56 -22.89
CA ARG A 24 -8.89 -3.69 -22.36
C ARG A 24 -8.14 -3.37 -21.06
N GLY A 25 -8.29 -2.16 -20.50
CA GLY A 25 -7.63 -1.77 -19.25
C GLY A 25 -6.11 -1.64 -19.35
N LEU A 26 -5.55 -1.63 -20.57
CA LEU A 26 -4.14 -1.33 -20.79
C LEU A 26 -3.91 0.13 -20.39
N THR A 27 -2.74 0.48 -19.88
CA THR A 27 -2.40 1.87 -19.53
C THR A 27 -1.00 2.20 -20.03
N GLY A 28 -0.66 3.49 -20.17
CA GLY A 28 0.65 3.90 -20.69
C GLY A 28 0.81 3.86 -22.21
N TYR A 29 -0.22 3.42 -22.95
CA TYR A 29 -0.21 3.37 -24.43
C TYR A 29 -0.30 4.75 -25.11
N SER A 30 -0.53 5.84 -24.36
CA SER A 30 -0.67 7.20 -24.91
C SER A 30 0.58 7.74 -25.60
N ARG A 31 1.77 7.17 -25.30
CA ARG A 31 3.06 7.54 -25.91
C ARG A 31 3.55 6.48 -26.92
N LEU A 32 2.81 5.39 -27.08
CA LEU A 32 3.14 4.31 -28.00
C LEU A 32 2.73 4.68 -29.43
N LYS A 33 3.54 4.25 -30.40
CA LYS A 33 3.24 4.41 -31.83
C LYS A 33 2.20 3.37 -32.25
N LYS A 34 1.52 3.60 -33.39
CA LYS A 34 0.48 2.71 -33.92
C LYS A 34 0.86 1.22 -33.86
N ALA A 35 2.06 0.87 -34.32
CA ALA A 35 2.55 -0.51 -34.33
C ALA A 35 2.73 -1.12 -32.92
N GLU A 36 3.23 -0.33 -31.96
CA GLU A 36 3.36 -0.76 -30.56
C GLU A 36 1.99 -0.91 -29.90
N LEU A 37 1.04 -0.05 -30.24
CA LEU A 37 -0.34 -0.13 -29.75
C LEU A 37 -1.06 -1.38 -30.29
N ILE A 38 -0.87 -1.69 -31.57
CA ILE A 38 -1.35 -2.93 -32.18
C ILE A 38 -0.71 -4.14 -31.50
N GLN A 39 0.61 -4.15 -31.32
CA GLN A 39 1.30 -5.25 -30.68
C GLN A 39 0.87 -5.43 -29.23
N LEU A 40 0.66 -4.36 -28.45
CA LEU A 40 0.19 -4.43 -27.07
C LEU A 40 -1.22 -5.04 -26.98
N ILE A 41 -2.08 -4.72 -27.95
CA ILE A 41 -3.45 -5.24 -28.02
C ILE A 41 -3.48 -6.68 -28.53
N GLU A 42 -2.62 -7.03 -29.47
CA GLU A 42 -2.52 -8.38 -30.08
C GLU A 42 -1.72 -9.35 -29.20
N SER A 43 -0.76 -8.85 -28.42
CA SER A 43 0.07 -9.62 -27.48
C SER A 43 -0.60 -9.79 -26.13
N GLU A 44 -1.92 -9.94 -26.09
CA GLU A 44 -2.65 -10.47 -24.93
C GLU A 44 -2.84 -11.98 -25.13
N PRO A 45 -1.84 -12.84 -24.83
CA PRO A 45 -2.10 -14.25 -24.65
C PRO A 45 -2.73 -14.44 -23.26
N GLU A 46 -4.02 -14.74 -23.29
CA GLU A 46 -4.62 -15.82 -22.52
C GLU A 46 -4.53 -15.73 -21.00
N GLU A 47 -5.69 -15.45 -20.42
CA GLU A 47 -6.11 -15.82 -19.08
C GLU A 47 -5.43 -17.11 -18.57
N VAL A 48 -4.52 -16.97 -17.61
CA VAL A 48 -4.27 -18.06 -16.66
C VAL A 48 -5.34 -17.98 -15.57
N GLU A 49 -6.55 -18.44 -15.92
CA GLU A 49 -7.53 -18.95 -14.98
C GLU A 49 -6.90 -20.17 -14.28
N ALA A 50 -6.09 -19.93 -13.26
CA ALA A 50 -5.64 -20.96 -12.35
C ALA A 50 -6.80 -21.27 -11.40
N GLU A 51 -7.73 -22.13 -11.85
CA GLU A 51 -8.52 -22.96 -10.96
C GLU A 51 -7.54 -23.64 -9.98
N ILE A 52 -7.58 -23.25 -8.71
CA ILE A 52 -6.79 -23.89 -7.67
C ILE A 52 -7.55 -25.18 -7.33
N PRO A 53 -7.09 -26.38 -7.74
CA PRO A 53 -7.68 -27.62 -7.21
C PRO A 53 -7.51 -27.63 -5.69
N PRO A 54 -8.45 -28.24 -4.93
CA PRO A 54 -8.30 -28.34 -3.49
C PRO A 54 -6.95 -29.00 -3.17
N PRO A 55 -6.24 -28.54 -2.13
CA PRO A 55 -4.94 -29.09 -1.78
C PRO A 55 -5.11 -30.57 -1.44
N PRO A 56 -4.22 -31.46 -1.91
CA PRO A 56 -4.24 -32.85 -1.49
C PRO A 56 -4.07 -32.91 0.04
N ALA A 57 -5.08 -33.46 0.71
CA ALA A 57 -5.10 -33.68 2.15
C ALA A 57 -4.20 -34.86 2.53
N ASP A 58 -2.90 -34.75 2.25
CA ASP A 58 -1.88 -35.63 2.81
C ASP A 58 -0.55 -34.85 2.89
N LEU A 59 -0.49 -33.92 3.84
CA LEU A 59 0.77 -33.36 4.28
C LEU A 59 1.37 -34.32 5.31
N PRO A 60 2.60 -34.83 5.13
CA PRO A 60 3.27 -35.57 6.18
C PRO A 60 3.41 -34.67 7.42
N PRO A 61 3.42 -35.24 8.64
CA PRO A 61 3.61 -34.47 9.86
C PRO A 61 4.89 -33.63 9.76
N PRO A 62 4.91 -32.40 10.33
CA PRO A 62 6.08 -31.54 10.24
C PRO A 62 7.27 -32.26 10.85
N LEU A 63 8.30 -32.50 10.03
CA LEU A 63 9.59 -32.94 10.52
C LEU A 63 10.14 -31.83 11.41
N ILE A 64 10.23 -32.12 12.69
CA ILE A 64 10.95 -31.29 13.66
C ILE A 64 12.35 -31.07 13.07
N PRO A 65 12.79 -29.81 12.86
CA PRO A 65 14.12 -29.57 12.33
C PRO A 65 15.13 -30.18 13.33
N PRO A 66 16.13 -30.95 12.87
CA PRO A 66 17.19 -31.40 13.75
C PRO A 66 17.86 -30.16 14.36
N SER A 67 18.11 -30.21 15.67
CA SER A 67 18.85 -29.16 16.38
C SER A 67 20.14 -28.84 15.61
N PRO A 68 20.49 -27.55 15.43
CA PRO A 68 21.69 -27.19 14.70
C PRO A 68 22.92 -27.87 15.34
N PRO A 69 23.86 -28.38 14.54
CA PRO A 69 25.11 -28.90 15.09
C PRO A 69 25.84 -27.80 15.87
N PRO A 70 26.65 -28.16 16.88
CA PRO A 70 27.50 -27.17 17.55
C PRO A 70 28.37 -26.49 16.50
N SER A 71 28.36 -25.15 16.53
CA SER A 71 29.15 -24.32 15.62
C SER A 71 30.61 -24.79 15.65
N PRO A 72 31.23 -25.09 14.51
CA PRO A 72 32.64 -25.43 14.48
C PRO A 72 33.47 -24.23 14.97
N GLU A 73 34.43 -24.57 15.84
CA GLU A 73 35.50 -23.72 16.35
C GLU A 73 36.21 -23.00 15.19
N PRO A 74 36.57 -21.71 15.33
CA PRO A 74 37.10 -20.91 14.22
C PRO A 74 38.40 -21.53 13.68
N GLU A 75 38.37 -21.94 12.43
CA GLU A 75 39.55 -22.29 11.64
C GLU A 75 40.41 -21.02 11.49
N PRO A 76 41.75 -21.09 11.66
CA PRO A 76 42.60 -19.92 11.56
C PRO A 76 42.60 -19.40 10.11
N GLU A 77 41.97 -18.24 9.92
CA GLU A 77 41.98 -17.51 8.65
C GLU A 77 43.43 -17.17 8.25
N PRO A 78 43.82 -17.30 6.97
CA PRO A 78 45.15 -16.93 6.53
C PRO A 78 45.39 -15.43 6.76
N ASP A 79 46.55 -15.09 7.32
CA ASP A 79 47.06 -13.72 7.53
C ASP A 79 47.14 -12.94 6.20
N LEU A 80 46.01 -12.44 5.73
CA LEU A 80 45.96 -11.35 4.76
C LEU A 80 46.10 -10.07 5.57
N THR A 81 47.32 -9.52 5.61
CA THR A 81 47.59 -8.20 6.17
C THR A 81 46.78 -7.15 5.41
N ILE A 82 45.57 -6.86 5.89
CA ILE A 82 44.77 -5.72 5.43
C ILE A 82 45.42 -4.46 6.04
N PRO A 83 45.80 -3.45 5.23
CA PRO A 83 46.27 -2.18 5.78
C PRO A 83 45.15 -1.54 6.60
N PRO A 84 45.46 -0.88 7.74
CA PRO A 84 44.44 -0.28 8.58
C PRO A 84 43.61 0.73 7.76
N PRO A 85 42.27 0.72 7.88
CA PRO A 85 41.42 1.65 7.13
C PRO A 85 41.73 3.09 7.55
N PRO A 86 41.63 4.06 6.62
CA PRO A 86 41.80 5.47 6.94
C PRO A 86 40.75 5.89 7.98
N VAL A 87 41.17 6.63 9.00
CA VAL A 87 40.30 7.16 10.06
C VAL A 87 39.42 8.25 9.44
N ILE A 88 38.16 7.93 9.18
CA ILE A 88 37.14 8.90 8.78
C ILE A 88 36.75 9.68 10.05
N PRO A 89 36.67 11.02 10.03
CA PRO A 89 36.13 11.78 11.16
C PRO A 89 34.73 11.27 11.50
N SER A 90 34.51 10.88 12.76
CA SER A 90 33.20 10.44 13.25
C SER A 90 32.13 11.45 12.83
N ILE A 91 31.21 11.00 11.99
CA ILE A 91 30.03 11.76 11.60
C ILE A 91 29.32 12.10 12.92
N PRO A 92 28.98 13.38 13.20
CA PRO A 92 28.17 13.69 14.36
C PRO A 92 26.88 12.87 14.25
N SER A 93 26.58 12.10 15.29
CA SER A 93 25.32 11.37 15.43
C SER A 93 24.20 12.35 15.11
N ILE A 94 23.58 12.19 13.96
CA ILE A 94 22.41 12.97 13.57
C ILE A 94 21.38 12.59 14.63
N SER A 95 21.12 13.52 15.56
CA SER A 95 20.05 13.40 16.53
C SER A 95 18.82 12.88 15.81
N ASP A 96 18.16 11.88 16.39
CA ASP A 96 16.93 11.29 15.88
C ASP A 96 16.08 12.39 15.22
N PRO A 97 15.65 12.20 13.96
CA PRO A 97 14.81 13.19 13.30
C PRO A 97 13.67 13.46 14.26
N VAL A 98 13.50 14.73 14.65
CA VAL A 98 12.39 15.17 15.48
C VAL A 98 11.14 14.81 14.71
N GLU A 99 10.61 13.60 14.98
CA GLU A 99 9.43 13.11 14.29
C GLU A 99 8.35 14.14 14.61
N PRO A 100 7.75 14.78 13.59
CA PRO A 100 6.65 15.70 13.85
C PRO A 100 5.60 14.92 14.63
N PRO A 101 4.96 15.55 15.63
CA PRO A 101 4.09 14.84 16.55
C PRO A 101 2.98 14.13 15.79
N ASN A 102 3.15 12.82 15.61
CA ASN A 102 2.27 11.99 14.81
C ASN A 102 1.25 11.32 15.73
N TYR A 103 0.02 11.83 15.70
CA TYR A 103 -1.08 11.20 16.41
C TYR A 103 -1.80 10.13 15.58
N TRP A 104 -1.45 9.96 14.31
CA TRP A 104 -2.10 8.96 13.46
C TRP A 104 -1.58 7.55 13.75
N PRO A 105 -2.43 6.52 13.58
CA PRO A 105 -1.99 5.14 13.74
C PRO A 105 -1.10 4.66 12.58
N TRP A 106 -0.86 5.49 11.56
CA TRP A 106 0.06 5.22 10.45
C TRP A 106 1.28 6.13 10.53
N SER A 107 2.44 5.60 10.13
CA SER A 107 3.65 6.37 9.91
C SER A 107 3.42 7.38 8.77
N GLN A 108 3.53 8.66 9.08
CA GLN A 108 3.29 9.71 8.08
C GLN A 108 4.45 9.76 7.06
N GLN A 109 4.10 9.94 5.80
CA GLN A 109 4.99 10.05 4.65
C GLN A 109 4.68 11.35 3.90
N ASP A 110 4.67 11.32 2.56
CA ASP A 110 4.30 12.45 1.72
C ASP A 110 2.85 12.88 1.97
N GLU A 111 2.63 14.14 2.33
CA GLU A 111 1.28 14.68 2.44
C GLU A 111 0.58 14.71 1.08
N TRP A 112 -0.60 14.10 0.98
CA TRP A 112 -1.46 14.28 -0.19
C TRP A 112 -2.25 15.59 -0.08
N THR A 113 -2.61 16.20 -1.21
CA THR A 113 -3.45 17.41 -1.22
C THR A 113 -4.78 17.18 -0.49
N ASP A 114 -5.30 18.21 0.20
CA ASP A 114 -6.56 18.12 0.95
C ASP A 114 -7.72 17.57 0.12
N ARG A 115 -7.78 17.96 -1.17
CA ARG A 115 -8.78 17.45 -2.11
C ARG A 115 -8.66 15.94 -2.30
N LYS A 116 -7.45 15.43 -2.52
CA LYS A 116 -7.21 14.00 -2.74
C LYS A 116 -7.53 13.19 -1.48
N VAL A 117 -7.04 13.65 -0.32
CA VAL A 117 -7.35 13.01 0.96
C VAL A 117 -8.85 13.01 1.23
N ALA A 118 -9.52 14.15 1.07
CA ALA A 118 -10.96 14.24 1.30
C ALA A 118 -11.77 13.35 0.33
N MET A 119 -11.38 13.24 -0.95
CA MET A 119 -12.02 12.32 -1.90
C MET A 119 -11.85 10.86 -1.47
N GLN A 120 -10.64 10.47 -1.09
CA GLN A 120 -10.34 9.09 -0.72
C GLN A 120 -10.99 8.70 0.62
N VAL A 121 -10.99 9.59 1.61
CA VAL A 121 -11.70 9.37 2.89
C VAL A 121 -13.21 9.25 2.68
N LYS A 122 -13.78 10.06 1.78
CA LYS A 122 -15.20 9.94 1.43
C LYS A 122 -15.50 8.60 0.77
N SER A 123 -14.67 8.18 -0.20
CA SER A 123 -14.80 6.88 -0.85
C SER A 123 -14.69 5.74 0.17
N ALA A 124 -13.71 5.81 1.09
CA ALA A 124 -13.55 4.83 2.16
C ALA A 124 -14.75 4.78 3.11
N MET A 125 -15.30 5.95 3.49
CA MET A 125 -16.52 6.04 4.28
C MET A 125 -17.73 5.47 3.56
N GLU A 126 -17.85 5.65 2.25
CA GLU A 126 -18.94 5.11 1.44
C GLU A 126 -18.84 3.58 1.36
N ALA A 127 -17.67 3.04 1.04
CA ALA A 127 -17.42 1.59 1.07
C ALA A 127 -17.76 1.00 2.45
N ALA A 128 -17.34 1.67 3.52
CA ALA A 128 -17.68 1.23 4.87
C ALA A 128 -19.21 1.28 5.12
N ARG A 129 -19.92 2.30 4.59
CA ARG A 129 -21.39 2.41 4.72
C ARG A 129 -22.13 1.30 3.98
N THR A 130 -21.63 0.86 2.82
CA THR A 130 -22.21 -0.25 2.05
C THR A 130 -21.81 -1.62 2.61
N LYS A 131 -21.15 -1.67 3.77
CA LYS A 131 -20.58 -2.87 4.42
C LYS A 131 -19.46 -3.53 3.62
N ASP A 132 -18.86 -2.81 2.67
CA ASP A 132 -17.63 -3.23 2.02
C ASP A 132 -16.41 -2.86 2.88
N ILE A 133 -16.16 -3.69 3.88
CA ILE A 133 -15.06 -3.49 4.83
C ILE A 133 -13.70 -3.68 4.15
N ALA A 134 -13.62 -4.58 3.16
CA ALA A 134 -12.39 -4.85 2.43
C ALA A 134 -11.92 -3.60 1.67
N GLN A 135 -12.80 -3.00 0.85
CA GLN A 135 -12.46 -1.76 0.14
C GLN A 135 -12.21 -0.61 1.11
N ALA A 136 -13.02 -0.44 2.15
CA ALA A 136 -12.81 0.61 3.14
C ALA A 136 -11.43 0.50 3.81
N THR A 137 -10.95 -0.72 4.04
CA THR A 137 -9.64 -0.99 4.65
C THR A 137 -8.51 -0.64 3.69
N VAL A 138 -8.60 -1.03 2.42
CA VAL A 138 -7.61 -0.68 1.40
C VAL A 138 -7.51 0.85 1.28
N LEU A 139 -8.65 1.52 1.10
CA LEU A 139 -8.69 2.97 0.90
C LEU A 139 -8.16 3.74 2.11
N ILE A 140 -8.44 3.29 3.34
CA ILE A 140 -7.94 3.99 4.54
C ILE A 140 -6.45 3.73 4.77
N ASP A 141 -5.94 2.54 4.43
CA ASP A 141 -4.52 2.22 4.54
C ASP A 141 -3.68 2.96 3.50
N GLU A 142 -4.24 3.23 2.32
CA GLU A 142 -3.62 4.11 1.33
C GLU A 142 -3.57 5.56 1.81
N VAL A 143 -4.65 6.08 2.41
CA VAL A 143 -4.69 7.48 2.86
C VAL A 143 -3.90 7.72 4.12
N GLY A 144 -3.87 6.74 5.02
CA GLY A 144 -3.31 6.85 6.37
C GLY A 144 -1.94 7.53 6.44
N PRO A 145 -0.93 7.08 5.66
CA PRO A 145 0.39 7.69 5.61
C PRO A 145 0.41 9.12 5.05
N HIS A 146 -0.63 9.54 4.35
CA HIS A 146 -0.70 10.80 3.62
C HIS A 146 -1.62 11.85 4.27
N LEU A 147 -2.06 11.61 5.51
CA LEU A 147 -2.99 12.48 6.26
C LEU A 147 -2.36 13.81 6.68
N GLY A 148 -1.05 13.81 6.93
CA GLY A 148 -0.32 14.98 7.41
C GLY A 148 -0.81 15.44 8.79
N ASN A 149 -0.57 16.70 9.16
CA ASN A 149 -0.94 17.21 10.49
C ASN A 149 -2.39 17.74 10.59
N ARG A 150 -3.33 17.12 9.85
CA ARG A 150 -4.70 17.66 9.64
C ARG A 150 -5.70 17.22 10.72
N SER A 151 -5.85 18.03 11.76
CA SER A 151 -6.77 17.73 12.88
C SER A 151 -8.24 17.59 12.47
N LYS A 152 -8.68 18.26 11.39
CA LYS A 152 -10.05 18.18 10.84
C LYS A 152 -10.47 16.77 10.42
N LEU A 153 -9.50 15.92 10.09
CA LEU A 153 -9.74 14.55 9.64
C LEU A 153 -9.82 13.56 10.80
N ILE A 154 -9.47 13.96 12.03
CA ILE A 154 -9.42 13.06 13.19
C ILE A 154 -10.77 12.38 13.38
N TYR A 155 -11.86 13.13 13.37
CA TYR A 155 -13.20 12.56 13.52
C TYR A 155 -13.61 11.64 12.36
N PRO A 156 -13.56 12.07 11.07
CA PRO A 156 -13.88 11.19 9.94
C PRO A 156 -13.07 9.90 9.90
N ILE A 157 -11.76 9.98 10.13
CA ILE A 157 -10.85 8.83 10.11
C ILE A 157 -11.15 7.91 11.29
N ALA A 158 -11.32 8.45 12.49
CA ALA A 158 -11.63 7.67 13.67
C ALA A 158 -13.01 6.98 13.56
N ALA A 159 -14.02 7.66 13.00
CA ALA A 159 -15.33 7.06 12.71
C ALA A 159 -15.25 5.94 11.67
N LEU A 160 -14.42 6.12 10.65
CA LEU A 160 -14.16 5.11 9.63
C LEU A 160 -13.45 3.89 10.23
N LEU A 161 -12.36 4.11 10.97
CA LEU A 161 -11.62 3.07 11.70
C LEU A 161 -12.55 2.28 12.63
N GLN A 162 -13.45 2.95 13.35
CA GLN A 162 -14.45 2.31 14.20
C GLN A 162 -15.39 1.40 13.39
N ARG A 163 -15.82 1.86 12.21
CA ARG A 163 -16.74 1.10 11.34
C ARG A 163 -16.08 -0.14 10.72
N ILE A 164 -14.79 -0.07 10.39
CA ILE A 164 -14.04 -1.23 9.88
C ILE A 164 -13.54 -2.17 10.99
N GLY A 165 -13.88 -1.90 12.26
CA GLY A 165 -13.51 -2.74 13.39
C GLY A 165 -12.12 -2.47 13.99
N ARG A 166 -11.43 -1.40 13.57
CA ARG A 166 -10.11 -1.00 14.11
C ARG A 166 -10.23 -0.05 15.30
N GLY A 167 -11.04 -0.43 16.30
CA GLY A 167 -11.28 0.40 17.50
C GLY A 167 -10.00 0.69 18.32
N LYS A 168 -9.07 -0.28 18.42
CA LYS A 168 -7.79 -0.07 19.13
C LYS A 168 -6.96 1.07 18.53
N ALA A 169 -6.98 1.21 17.20
CA ALA A 169 -6.28 2.29 16.52
C ALA A 169 -6.95 3.64 16.78
N VAL A 170 -8.28 3.68 16.90
CA VAL A 170 -9.05 4.87 17.28
C VAL A 170 -8.69 5.35 18.69
N ASP A 171 -8.58 4.41 19.64
CA ASP A 171 -8.26 4.74 21.02
C ASP A 171 -6.87 5.36 21.13
N LYS A 172 -5.88 4.72 20.49
CA LYS A 172 -4.51 5.23 20.44
C LYS A 172 -4.44 6.59 19.74
N LEU A 173 -5.13 6.73 18.61
CA LEU A 173 -5.27 8.00 17.87
C LEU A 173 -5.83 9.12 18.76
N LEU A 174 -6.92 8.87 19.49
CA LEU A 174 -7.54 9.88 20.34
C LEU A 174 -6.67 10.24 21.55
N GLU A 175 -5.94 9.27 22.10
CA GLU A 175 -5.00 9.48 23.19
C GLU A 175 -3.81 10.32 22.73
N ASP A 176 -3.12 9.92 21.67
CA ASP A 176 -2.00 10.66 21.08
C ASP A 176 -2.46 12.07 20.62
N ALA A 177 -3.63 12.17 19.96
CA ALA A 177 -4.18 13.46 19.54
C ALA A 177 -4.52 14.36 20.73
N SER A 178 -4.97 13.82 21.86
CA SER A 178 -5.24 14.61 23.07
C SER A 178 -3.98 15.10 23.77
N LEU A 179 -2.87 14.38 23.63
CA LEU A 179 -1.56 14.78 24.14
C LEU A 179 -0.93 15.89 23.29
N ILE A 180 -1.06 15.77 21.97
CA ILE A 180 -0.45 16.71 21.01
C ILE A 180 -1.32 17.96 20.82
N LEU A 181 -2.65 17.79 20.76
CA LEU A 181 -3.63 18.84 20.47
C LEU A 181 -4.73 18.91 21.57
N PRO A 182 -4.38 19.28 22.81
CA PRO A 182 -5.32 19.28 23.93
C PRO A 182 -6.48 20.28 23.79
N GLU A 183 -6.31 21.36 23.02
CA GLU A 183 -7.32 22.42 22.82
C GLU A 183 -8.05 22.32 21.47
N ASP A 184 -7.79 21.30 20.65
CA ASP A 184 -8.40 21.22 19.33
C ASP A 184 -9.86 20.72 19.41
N PRO A 185 -10.84 21.47 18.85
CA PRO A 185 -12.24 21.12 18.92
C PRO A 185 -12.59 19.83 18.17
N ASN A 186 -11.79 19.43 17.17
CA ASN A 186 -12.03 18.21 16.41
C ASN A 186 -11.71 16.97 17.23
N VAL A 187 -10.67 17.01 18.08
CA VAL A 187 -10.33 15.92 19.02
C VAL A 187 -11.43 15.77 20.06
N ALA A 188 -11.88 16.87 20.66
CA ALA A 188 -12.97 16.87 21.63
C ALA A 188 -14.28 16.33 21.02
N THR A 189 -14.60 16.74 19.79
CA THR A 189 -15.77 16.24 19.06
C THR A 189 -15.63 14.75 18.75
N ALA A 190 -14.46 14.30 18.28
CA ALA A 190 -14.22 12.91 17.94
C ALA A 190 -14.38 12.00 19.16
N LYS A 191 -13.76 12.37 20.28
CA LYS A 191 -13.86 11.63 21.55
C LYS A 191 -15.30 11.52 22.02
N SER A 192 -16.06 12.63 22.00
CA SER A 192 -17.47 12.66 22.42
C SER A 192 -18.39 11.87 21.48
N LYS A 193 -18.09 11.82 20.18
CA LYS A 193 -18.93 11.12 19.19
C LYS A 193 -18.66 9.63 19.11
N LEU A 194 -17.42 9.20 19.34
CA LEU A 194 -17.00 7.81 19.20
C LEU A 194 -17.05 7.04 20.51
N ARG A 195 -16.94 7.74 21.65
CA ARG A 195 -17.15 7.20 22.99
C ARG A 195 -18.26 7.99 23.72
N PRO A 196 -19.52 7.85 23.29
CA PRO A 196 -20.68 8.47 23.94
C PRO A 196 -20.99 7.87 25.32
#